data_AF-A0A1B9GPQ8-F1
#
_entry.id   AF-A0A1B9GPQ8-F1
#
_cell.length_a   1.000
_cell.length_b   1.000
_cell.length_c   1.000
_cell.angle_alpha   90.00
_cell.angle_beta   90.00
_cell.angle_gamma   90.00
#
_symmetry.space_group_name_H-M   'P 1'
#
loop_
_entity.id
_entity.type
_entity.pdbx_description
1 polymer ?
#
loop_
_entity_poly.entity_id
_entity_poly.type
_entity_poly.pdbx_seq_one_letter_code
_entity_poly.pdbx_strand_id
1 'polypeptide(L)'
;MWKLIEDLGDCLRQVPGVTLAIENTVRTSRSPETSLTTLSSISLLLTHFPHPAIALCLDLAHLHLSELDLNDPVGRETLFELLKRLRGRTRVIHVGDSCSAHGGRGERHSRGHLDVSSIRAILRHPLLRGIPTQLETPPYYRGLRHTTSTFSKRVSALETLRTSLERDFVQKIVNVPDEEWALKEKIITQRYFEEKKRVEDRIYKIMEKLKLKTADSGGHRWGKWKRCRDREVAVSRKVQGMKRRKKRSRACSLERSREQEGKQNWGKGSDREGDVAGEVQVKLEKL
;
A
#
# COMPACT_ATOMS: atom_id res chain seq x y z
N MET A 1 -16.07 14.84 20.20
CA MET A 1 -17.00 14.13 19.29
C MET A 1 -18.31 14.89 19.11
N TRP A 2 -19.03 15.24 20.19
CA TRP A 2 -20.33 15.95 20.09
C TRP A 2 -20.29 17.23 19.25
N LYS A 3 -19.31 18.11 19.51
CA LYS A 3 -19.16 19.36 18.74
C LYS A 3 -18.97 19.12 17.24
N LEU A 4 -18.17 18.11 16.87
CA LEU A 4 -17.98 17.72 15.47
C LEU A 4 -19.28 17.26 14.82
N ILE A 5 -20.11 16.48 15.52
CA ILE A 5 -21.40 16.01 15.00
C ILE A 5 -22.34 17.18 14.74
N GLU A 6 -22.42 18.13 15.68
CA GLU A 6 -23.20 19.36 15.52
C GLU A 6 -22.74 20.16 14.29
N ASP A 7 -21.45 20.45 14.20
CA ASP A 7 -20.86 21.23 13.10
C ASP A 7 -21.04 20.53 11.74
N LEU A 8 -20.92 19.20 11.69
CA LEU A 8 -21.19 18.42 10.47
C LEU A 8 -22.67 18.48 10.09
N GLY A 9 -23.58 18.42 11.07
CA GLY A 9 -25.02 18.57 10.85
C GLY A 9 -25.38 19.94 10.27
N ASP A 10 -24.80 21.01 10.80
CA ASP A 10 -24.98 22.38 10.30
C ASP A 10 -24.44 22.54 8.87
N CYS A 11 -23.25 22.01 8.59
CA CYS A 11 -22.68 22.02 7.25
C CYS A 11 -23.60 21.31 6.25
N LEU A 12 -24.04 20.08 6.56
CA LEU A 12 -24.82 19.27 5.63
C LEU A 12 -26.22 19.84 5.36
N ARG A 13 -26.82 20.55 6.32
CA ARG A 13 -28.08 21.29 6.11
C ARG A 13 -27.94 22.40 5.08
N GLN A 14 -26.77 23.04 5.00
CA GLN A 14 -26.52 24.16 4.09
C GLN A 14 -26.20 23.72 2.66
N VAL A 15 -25.80 22.46 2.44
CA VAL A 15 -25.45 21.92 1.12
C VAL A 15 -26.24 20.64 0.77
N PRO A 16 -27.58 20.74 0.61
CA PRO A 16 -28.39 19.58 0.27
C PRO A 16 -27.95 18.95 -1.06
N GLY A 17 -27.93 17.62 -1.12
CA GLY A 17 -27.51 16.85 -2.30
C GLY A 17 -26.01 16.59 -2.41
N VAL A 18 -25.17 17.15 -1.52
CA VAL A 18 -23.73 16.87 -1.47
C VAL A 18 -23.42 15.76 -0.47
N THR A 19 -22.61 14.78 -0.89
CA THR A 19 -22.07 13.76 0.03
C THR A 19 -20.70 14.20 0.53
N LEU A 20 -20.54 14.29 1.85
CA LEU A 20 -19.26 14.55 2.50
C LEU A 20 -18.53 13.23 2.77
N ALA A 21 -17.48 12.95 2.00
CA ALA A 21 -16.60 11.82 2.24
C ALA A 21 -15.46 12.24 3.18
N ILE A 22 -15.43 11.69 4.40
CA ILE A 22 -14.37 11.94 5.38
C ILE A 22 -13.21 11.01 5.08
N GLU A 23 -12.02 11.56 4.89
CA GLU A 23 -10.81 10.80 4.60
C GLU A 23 -10.13 10.30 5.88
N ASN A 24 -9.68 9.04 5.88
CA ASN A 24 -8.79 8.58 6.95
C ASN A 24 -7.38 9.16 6.77
N THR A 25 -6.81 9.72 7.83
CA THR A 25 -5.51 10.39 7.79
C THR A 25 -4.48 9.74 8.70
N VAL A 26 -3.24 10.23 8.61
CA VAL A 26 -2.14 9.73 9.45
C VAL A 26 -2.30 10.24 10.88
N ARG A 27 -2.08 9.36 11.86
CA ARG A 27 -2.09 9.72 13.28
C ARG A 27 -1.10 10.85 13.54
N THR A 28 -1.58 12.03 13.91
CA THR A 28 -0.69 13.14 14.24
C THR A 28 -0.03 12.88 15.60
N SER A 29 1.29 13.09 15.69
CA SER A 29 2.08 12.72 16.88
C SER A 29 1.78 13.55 18.13
N ARG A 30 0.92 14.58 18.03
CA ARG A 30 0.66 15.52 19.12
C ARG A 30 -0.39 15.01 20.11
N SER A 31 -1.31 14.15 19.68
CA SER A 31 -2.33 13.55 20.55
C SER A 31 -2.89 12.25 19.93
N PRO A 32 -2.19 11.11 20.12
CA PRO A 32 -2.56 9.80 19.56
C PRO A 32 -4.00 9.38 19.83
N GLU A 33 -4.51 9.74 21.00
CA GLU A 33 -5.79 9.28 21.55
C GLU A 33 -6.97 10.16 21.13
N THR A 34 -6.69 11.28 20.45
CA THR A 34 -7.70 12.27 20.06
C THR A 34 -7.85 12.42 18.54
N SER A 35 -7.17 11.60 17.74
CA SER A 35 -7.26 11.68 16.28
C SER A 35 -8.63 11.19 15.82
N LEU A 36 -9.52 12.13 15.44
CA LEU A 36 -10.87 11.83 14.96
C LEU A 36 -10.91 11.36 13.50
N THR A 37 -9.75 11.28 12.85
CA THR A 37 -9.59 10.99 11.42
C THR A 37 -8.95 9.64 11.13
N THR A 38 -8.76 8.77 12.13
CA THR A 38 -8.41 7.36 11.85
C THR A 38 -9.62 6.63 11.27
N LEU A 39 -9.41 5.54 10.54
CA LEU A 39 -10.51 4.70 10.04
C LEU A 39 -11.37 4.19 11.19
N SER A 40 -10.73 3.82 12.31
CA SER A 40 -11.41 3.41 13.53
C SER A 40 -12.29 4.53 14.12
N SER A 41 -11.78 5.76 14.19
CA SER A 41 -12.54 6.92 14.68
C SER A 41 -13.67 7.32 13.73
N ILE A 42 -13.46 7.23 12.41
CA ILE A 42 -14.50 7.48 11.40
C ILE A 42 -15.61 6.42 11.51
N SER A 43 -15.26 5.15 11.74
CA SER A 43 -16.25 4.10 11.99
C SER A 43 -17.08 4.39 13.24
N LEU A 44 -16.46 4.89 14.31
CA LEU A 44 -17.17 5.28 15.52
C LEU A 44 -18.10 6.49 15.27
N LEU A 45 -17.59 7.52 14.58
CA LEU A 45 -18.38 8.69 14.17
C LEU A 45 -19.63 8.27 13.37
N LEU A 46 -19.47 7.39 12.39
CA LEU A 46 -20.57 6.92 11.54
C LEU A 46 -21.59 6.04 12.27
N THR A 47 -21.19 5.46 13.40
CA THR A 47 -22.08 4.72 14.31
C THR A 47 -22.95 5.67 15.13
N HIS A 48 -22.36 6.74 15.68
CA HIS A 48 -23.08 7.73 16.48
C HIS A 48 -23.82 8.79 15.67
N PHE A 49 -23.37 9.05 14.44
CA PHE A 49 -23.99 10.00 13.51
C PHE A 49 -24.19 9.35 12.13
N PRO A 50 -25.21 8.47 12.00
CA PRO A 50 -25.43 7.69 10.79
C PRO A 50 -26.11 8.49 9.66
N HIS A 51 -25.64 9.70 9.37
CA HIS A 51 -26.23 10.58 8.37
C HIS A 51 -26.02 10.04 6.93
N PRO A 52 -27.05 10.02 6.06
CA PRO A 52 -26.96 9.43 4.72
C PRO A 52 -25.98 10.16 3.78
N ALA A 53 -25.74 11.45 4.02
CA ALA A 53 -24.81 12.26 3.27
C ALA A 53 -23.35 12.19 3.77
N ILE A 54 -23.03 11.36 4.78
CA ILE A 54 -21.64 11.15 5.22
C ILE A 54 -21.13 9.79 4.71
N ALA A 55 -19.94 9.85 4.12
CA ALA A 55 -19.25 8.72 3.54
C ALA A 55 -17.79 8.61 4.04
N LEU A 56 -17.13 7.50 3.69
CA LEU A 56 -15.70 7.31 3.84
C LEU A 56 -14.98 7.60 2.50
N CYS A 57 -13.92 8.39 2.56
CA CYS A 57 -12.83 8.35 1.60
C CYS A 57 -11.70 7.47 2.19
N LEU A 58 -11.41 6.34 1.55
CA LEU A 58 -10.42 5.39 2.04
C LEU A 58 -9.05 5.69 1.43
N ASP A 59 -8.14 6.26 2.20
CA ASP A 59 -6.74 6.42 1.80
C ASP A 59 -5.89 5.24 2.28
N LEU A 60 -5.38 4.46 1.33
CA LEU A 60 -4.58 3.27 1.62
C LEU A 60 -3.18 3.59 2.14
N ALA A 61 -2.57 4.70 1.72
CA ALA A 61 -1.23 5.08 2.14
C ALA A 61 -1.25 5.60 3.59
N HIS A 62 -2.26 6.38 3.94
CA HIS A 62 -2.51 6.84 5.31
C HIS A 62 -2.78 5.65 6.21
N LEU A 63 -3.72 4.77 5.83
CA LEU A 63 -4.08 3.60 6.61
C LEU A 63 -2.88 2.66 6.83
N HIS A 64 -2.10 2.43 5.77
CA HIS A 64 -0.88 1.62 5.87
C HIS A 64 0.13 2.21 6.83
N LEU A 65 0.28 3.53 6.83
CA LEU A 65 1.25 4.20 7.67
C LEU A 65 0.81 4.23 9.15
N SER A 66 -0.47 4.49 9.42
CA SER A 66 -0.94 4.88 10.75
C SER A 66 -1.64 3.79 11.55
N GLU A 67 -2.30 2.82 10.91
CA GLU A 67 -3.21 1.88 11.60
C GLU A 67 -2.95 0.41 11.25
N LEU A 68 -2.91 0.04 9.97
CA LEU A 68 -2.90 -1.37 9.56
C LEU A 68 -1.76 -1.67 8.60
N ASP A 69 -0.92 -2.69 8.88
CA ASP A 69 0.04 -3.16 7.87
C ASP A 69 -0.70 -3.87 6.73
N LEU A 70 -1.08 -3.11 5.70
CA LEU A 70 -1.77 -3.65 4.52
C LEU A 70 -0.94 -4.66 3.69
N ASN A 71 0.37 -4.78 3.92
CA ASN A 71 1.16 -5.86 3.32
C ASN A 71 0.97 -7.19 4.06
N ASP A 72 0.53 -7.14 5.32
CA ASP A 72 0.13 -8.31 6.08
C ASP A 72 -1.32 -8.71 5.74
N PRO A 73 -1.59 -9.99 5.39
CA PRO A 73 -2.95 -10.51 5.27
C PRO A 73 -3.85 -10.19 6.46
N VAL A 74 -3.32 -10.24 7.70
CA VAL A 74 -4.09 -9.93 8.92
C VAL A 74 -4.53 -8.47 8.95
N GLY A 75 -3.66 -7.55 8.50
CA GLY A 75 -3.98 -6.13 8.39
C GLY A 75 -5.08 -5.88 7.35
N ARG A 76 -5.06 -6.61 6.23
CA ARG A 76 -6.13 -6.53 5.21
C ARG A 76 -7.45 -7.10 5.69
N GLU A 77 -7.45 -8.22 6.41
CA GLU A 77 -8.67 -8.79 6.98
C GLU A 77 -9.32 -7.81 7.97
N THR A 78 -8.49 -7.21 8.84
CA THR A 78 -8.94 -6.17 9.78
C THR A 78 -9.57 -4.97 9.04
N LEU A 79 -8.98 -4.53 7.92
CA LEU A 79 -9.58 -3.50 7.07
C LEU A 79 -10.97 -3.94 6.58
N PHE A 80 -11.12 -5.14 6.05
CA PHE A 80 -12.41 -5.60 5.52
C PHE A 80 -13.48 -5.71 6.61
N GLU A 81 -13.14 -6.16 7.81
CA GLU A 81 -14.05 -6.14 8.96
C GLU A 81 -14.51 -4.74 9.34
N LEU A 82 -13.59 -3.75 9.34
CA LEU A 82 -13.96 -2.35 9.55
C LEU A 82 -14.88 -1.84 8.44
N LEU A 83 -14.59 -2.14 7.17
CA LEU A 83 -15.43 -1.72 6.04
C LEU A 83 -16.83 -2.35 6.07
N LYS A 84 -16.97 -3.61 6.52
CA LYS A 84 -18.29 -4.25 6.73
C LYS A 84 -19.14 -3.46 7.72
N ARG A 85 -18.53 -2.96 8.82
CA ARG A 85 -19.21 -2.12 9.82
C ARG A 85 -19.68 -0.78 9.24
N LEU A 86 -19.00 -0.27 8.20
CA LEU A 86 -19.40 0.95 7.50
C LEU A 86 -20.57 0.77 6.53
N ARG A 87 -21.09 -0.46 6.34
CA ARG A 87 -22.33 -0.75 5.58
C ARG A 87 -22.35 -0.10 4.18
N GLY A 88 -21.24 -0.18 3.44
CA GLY A 88 -21.16 0.34 2.06
C GLY A 88 -21.04 1.86 1.95
N ARG A 89 -20.61 2.56 3.01
CA ARG A 89 -20.40 4.02 3.01
C ARG A 89 -19.10 4.48 2.37
N THR A 90 -18.23 3.58 1.91
CA THR A 90 -17.04 3.96 1.14
C THR A 90 -17.45 4.53 -0.21
N ARG A 91 -17.01 5.74 -0.54
CA ARG A 91 -17.37 6.41 -1.82
C ARG A 91 -16.19 6.74 -2.70
N VAL A 92 -14.98 6.81 -2.14
CA VAL A 92 -13.74 7.07 -2.89
C VAL A 92 -12.61 6.26 -2.24
N ILE A 93 -11.68 5.78 -3.05
CA ILE A 93 -10.44 5.16 -2.59
C ILE A 93 -9.27 5.98 -3.11
N HIS A 94 -8.45 6.53 -2.21
CA HIS A 94 -7.16 7.10 -2.56
C HIS A 94 -6.10 6.00 -2.57
N VAL A 95 -5.43 5.87 -3.72
CA VAL A 95 -4.29 4.98 -3.91
C VAL A 95 -3.07 5.87 -4.09
N GLY A 96 -2.34 6.03 -3.00
CA GLY A 96 -0.98 6.53 -2.97
C GLY A 96 -0.05 5.47 -2.41
N ASP A 97 1.19 5.87 -2.17
CA ASP A 97 2.14 5.07 -1.41
C ASP A 97 2.83 6.01 -0.40
N SER A 98 3.35 5.48 0.71
CA SER A 98 3.85 6.29 1.82
C SER A 98 5.36 6.55 1.71
N CYS A 99 5.89 7.57 2.41
CA CYS A 99 7.32 7.84 2.61
C CYS A 99 8.00 6.91 3.62
N SER A 100 7.21 6.12 4.33
CA SER A 100 7.65 5.39 5.51
C SER A 100 6.98 4.03 5.57
N ALA A 101 7.69 3.06 6.16
CA ALA A 101 7.10 1.77 6.48
C ALA A 101 5.94 1.96 7.47
N HIS A 102 5.06 0.96 7.55
CA HIS A 102 4.04 0.89 8.59
C HIS A 102 4.60 1.26 9.98
N GLY A 103 3.90 2.14 10.70
CA GLY A 103 4.31 2.65 12.01
C GLY A 103 5.43 3.70 11.99
N GLY A 104 5.90 4.12 10.81
CA GLY A 104 6.93 5.15 10.67
C GLY A 104 6.42 6.58 10.89
N ARG A 105 7.36 7.52 11.04
CA ARG A 105 7.05 8.96 11.18
C ARG A 105 7.16 9.65 9.82
N GLY A 106 6.04 10.07 9.22
CA GLY A 106 6.05 10.94 8.04
C GLY A 106 4.84 10.81 7.12
N GLU A 107 3.94 11.81 7.17
CA GLU A 107 2.74 11.97 6.35
C GLU A 107 3.07 12.57 4.97
N ARG A 108 3.82 11.83 4.15
CA ARG A 108 4.07 12.26 2.77
C ARG A 108 3.87 11.08 1.84
N HIS A 109 3.07 11.30 0.79
CA HIS A 109 3.02 10.36 -0.31
C HIS A 109 4.39 10.28 -1.01
N SER A 110 4.77 9.05 -1.31
CA SER A 110 6.07 8.64 -1.85
C SER A 110 5.92 7.35 -2.66
N ARG A 111 7.00 6.63 -2.93
CA ARG A 111 7.03 5.37 -3.67
C ARG A 111 7.79 4.29 -2.91
N GLY A 112 7.14 3.16 -2.68
CA GLY A 112 7.73 1.84 -2.50
C GLY A 112 7.26 1.00 -1.31
N HIS A 113 6.38 1.48 -0.43
CA HIS A 113 6.07 0.82 0.84
C HIS A 113 4.87 -0.14 0.78
N LEU A 114 3.81 0.20 0.05
CA LEU A 114 2.75 -0.75 -0.27
C LEU A 114 3.17 -1.71 -1.39
N ASP A 115 2.91 -3.01 -1.21
CA ASP A 115 3.14 -4.01 -2.24
C ASP A 115 2.03 -3.97 -3.29
N VAL A 116 2.42 -4.17 -4.55
CA VAL A 116 1.48 -4.20 -5.69
C VAL A 116 0.40 -5.27 -5.50
N SER A 117 0.79 -6.44 -4.98
CA SER A 117 -0.14 -7.53 -4.66
C SER A 117 -1.13 -7.15 -3.56
N SER A 118 -0.71 -6.35 -2.57
CA SER A 118 -1.60 -5.82 -1.53
C SER A 118 -2.62 -4.83 -2.10
N ILE A 119 -2.17 -3.89 -2.94
CA ILE A 119 -3.06 -2.94 -3.63
C ILE A 119 -4.07 -3.72 -4.47
N ARG A 120 -3.62 -4.69 -5.27
CA ARG A 120 -4.50 -5.57 -6.06
C ARG A 120 -5.53 -6.28 -5.17
N ALA A 121 -5.10 -6.91 -4.08
CA ALA A 121 -5.97 -7.67 -3.20
C ALA A 121 -7.08 -6.79 -2.59
N ILE A 122 -6.73 -5.56 -2.20
CA ILE A 122 -7.69 -4.59 -1.66
C ILE A 122 -8.67 -4.13 -2.73
N LEU A 123 -8.18 -3.63 -3.88
CA LEU A 123 -9.03 -3.06 -4.92
C LEU A 123 -9.93 -4.08 -5.62
N ARG A 124 -9.57 -5.37 -5.61
CA ARG A 124 -10.43 -6.47 -6.12
C ARG A 124 -11.47 -6.94 -5.12
N HIS A 125 -11.39 -6.52 -3.86
CA HIS A 125 -12.29 -7.01 -2.83
C HIS A 125 -13.74 -6.64 -3.14
N PRO A 126 -14.73 -7.56 -2.98
CA PRO A 126 -16.13 -7.29 -3.31
C PRO A 126 -16.71 -6.03 -2.64
N LEU A 127 -16.29 -5.73 -1.41
CA LEU A 127 -16.75 -4.53 -0.68
C LEU A 127 -16.35 -3.20 -1.34
N LEU A 128 -15.34 -3.21 -2.21
CA LEU A 128 -14.80 -2.02 -2.87
C LEU A 128 -15.09 -2.02 -4.38
N ARG A 129 -15.86 -2.99 -4.87
CA ARG A 129 -16.22 -3.09 -6.29
C ARG A 129 -17.02 -1.86 -6.71
N GLY A 130 -16.62 -1.24 -7.81
CA GLY A 130 -17.31 -0.08 -8.39
C GLY A 130 -17.04 1.24 -7.67
N ILE A 131 -16.26 1.24 -6.59
CA ILE A 131 -15.87 2.47 -5.91
C ILE A 131 -14.77 3.17 -6.71
N PRO A 132 -14.92 4.47 -7.04
CA PRO A 132 -13.92 5.21 -7.80
C PRO A 132 -12.59 5.27 -7.05
N THR A 133 -11.51 5.10 -7.82
CA THR A 133 -10.13 5.12 -7.32
C THR A 133 -9.42 6.38 -7.83
N GLN A 134 -8.84 7.16 -6.92
CA GLN A 134 -8.04 8.34 -7.21
C GLN A 134 -6.57 8.08 -6.86
N LEU A 135 -5.67 8.40 -7.79
CA LEU A 135 -4.23 8.24 -7.58
C LEU A 135 -3.63 9.52 -7.02
N GLU A 136 -2.91 9.40 -5.90
CA GLU A 136 -2.32 10.55 -5.20
C GLU A 136 -0.79 10.55 -5.25
N THR A 137 -0.21 9.80 -6.18
CA THR A 137 1.23 9.72 -6.38
C THR A 137 1.78 11.10 -6.78
N PRO A 138 2.77 11.64 -6.04
CA PRO A 138 3.29 12.97 -6.31
C PRO A 138 3.96 13.08 -7.68
N PRO A 139 4.00 14.28 -8.27
CA PRO A 139 4.76 14.54 -9.48
C PRO A 139 6.26 14.28 -9.28
N TYR A 140 6.91 13.69 -10.27
CA TYR A 140 8.37 13.50 -10.29
C TYR A 140 9.10 14.85 -10.27
N TYR A 141 8.48 15.90 -10.81
CA TYR A 141 8.88 17.28 -10.58
C TYR A 141 7.84 18.09 -9.78
N ARG A 142 7.87 17.98 -8.44
CA ARG A 142 7.04 18.78 -7.51
C ARG A 142 7.16 20.31 -7.62
N GLY A 143 8.26 20.82 -8.16
CA GLY A 143 8.52 22.27 -8.24
C GLY A 143 8.11 22.90 -9.56
N LEU A 144 7.40 22.17 -10.43
CA LEU A 144 6.98 22.70 -11.71
C LEU A 144 5.92 23.78 -11.51
N ARG A 145 6.16 24.96 -12.09
CA ARG A 145 5.13 25.98 -12.29
C ARG A 145 4.57 25.84 -13.69
N HIS A 146 3.25 25.75 -13.79
CA HIS A 146 2.56 25.71 -15.07
C HIS A 146 2.60 27.10 -15.70
N THR A 147 3.29 27.22 -16.83
CA THR A 147 3.45 28.46 -17.60
C THR A 147 3.32 28.18 -19.09
N THR A 148 3.25 29.22 -19.91
CA THR A 148 3.19 29.10 -21.38
C THR A 148 4.51 28.64 -22.01
N SER A 149 5.60 28.61 -21.24
CA SER A 149 6.93 28.23 -21.73
C SER A 149 6.99 26.81 -22.28
N THR A 150 7.78 26.61 -23.35
CA THR A 150 8.01 25.29 -23.95
C THR A 150 8.54 24.28 -22.95
N PHE A 151 9.37 24.72 -22.00
CA PHE A 151 9.86 23.86 -20.91
C PHE A 151 8.70 23.35 -20.04
N SER A 152 7.86 24.26 -19.54
CA SER A 152 6.76 23.91 -18.64
C SER A 152 5.80 22.94 -19.31
N LYS A 153 5.36 23.26 -20.54
CA LYS A 153 4.48 22.39 -21.35
C LYS A 153 5.06 21.00 -21.57
N ARG A 154 6.36 20.90 -21.88
CA ARG A 154 7.03 19.60 -22.11
C ARG A 154 7.11 18.75 -20.84
N VAL A 155 7.44 19.35 -19.70
CA VAL A 155 7.45 18.62 -18.43
C VAL A 155 6.03 18.22 -18.05
N SER A 156 5.05 19.12 -18.16
CA SER A 156 3.65 18.79 -17.86
C SER A 156 3.13 17.63 -18.70
N ALA A 157 3.43 17.59 -20.00
CA ALA A 157 3.05 16.47 -20.86
C ALA A 157 3.68 15.13 -20.41
N LEU A 158 4.93 15.14 -19.94
CA LEU A 158 5.59 13.95 -19.41
C LEU A 158 5.04 13.52 -18.04
N GLU A 159 4.67 14.49 -17.19
CA GLU A 159 3.98 14.24 -15.93
C GLU A 159 2.61 13.59 -16.18
N THR A 160 1.82 14.10 -17.13
CA THR A 160 0.55 13.50 -17.57
C THR A 160 0.74 12.08 -18.10
N LEU A 161 1.75 11.86 -18.94
CA LEU A 161 2.08 10.52 -19.44
C LEU A 161 2.43 9.57 -18.29
N ARG A 162 3.23 10.03 -17.31
CA ARG A 162 3.58 9.21 -16.15
C ARG A 162 2.34 8.85 -15.31
N THR A 163 1.46 9.81 -15.04
CA THR A 163 0.22 9.55 -14.31
C THR A 163 -0.69 8.59 -15.06
N SER A 164 -0.73 8.67 -16.40
CA SER A 164 -1.50 7.75 -17.24
C SER A 164 -0.95 6.32 -17.15
N LEU A 165 0.38 6.15 -17.23
CA LEU A 165 1.01 4.83 -17.02
C LEU A 165 0.68 4.22 -15.65
N GLU A 166 0.63 5.04 -14.60
CA GLU A 166 0.28 4.58 -13.25
C GLU A 166 -1.18 4.17 -13.13
N ARG A 167 -2.10 4.91 -13.77
CA ARG A 167 -3.51 4.55 -13.89
C ARG A 167 -3.70 3.26 -14.65
N ASP A 168 -3.08 3.13 -15.82
CA ASP A 168 -3.19 1.94 -16.66
C ASP A 168 -2.63 0.72 -15.93
N PHE A 169 -1.54 0.90 -15.18
CA PHE A 169 -0.98 -0.14 -14.33
C PHE A 169 -1.95 -0.58 -13.24
N VAL A 170 -2.52 0.36 -12.46
CA VAL A 170 -3.49 0.03 -11.40
C VAL A 170 -4.72 -0.67 -11.99
N GLN A 171 -5.24 -0.18 -13.11
CA GLN A 171 -6.37 -0.82 -13.79
C GLN A 171 -6.03 -2.24 -14.26
N LYS A 172 -4.83 -2.42 -14.83
CA LYS A 172 -4.35 -3.71 -15.31
C LYS A 172 -4.19 -4.71 -14.16
N ILE A 173 -3.55 -4.33 -13.07
CA ILE A 173 -3.40 -5.22 -11.91
C ILE A 173 -4.72 -5.51 -11.22
N VAL A 174 -5.80 -4.76 -11.46
CA VAL A 174 -7.13 -5.10 -10.93
C VAL A 174 -7.86 -6.04 -11.88
N ASN A 175 -7.73 -5.85 -13.20
CA ASN A 175 -8.51 -6.59 -14.19
C ASN A 175 -7.95 -7.95 -14.59
N VAL A 176 -6.64 -8.17 -14.44
CA VAL A 176 -6.03 -9.48 -14.76
C VAL A 176 -6.64 -10.57 -13.87
N PRO A 177 -7.02 -11.75 -14.41
CA PRO A 177 -7.51 -12.88 -13.60
C PRO A 177 -6.47 -13.40 -12.61
N ASP A 178 -6.90 -14.07 -11.53
CA ASP A 178 -5.98 -14.50 -10.47
C ASP A 178 -4.96 -15.55 -10.96
N GLU A 179 -5.35 -16.46 -11.85
CA GLU A 179 -4.46 -17.44 -12.50
C GLU A 179 -3.35 -16.76 -13.31
N GLU A 180 -3.72 -15.78 -14.13
CA GLU A 180 -2.75 -15.02 -14.92
C GLU A 180 -1.86 -14.16 -14.03
N TRP A 181 -2.43 -13.56 -12.98
CA TRP A 181 -1.67 -12.75 -12.02
C TRP A 181 -0.59 -13.58 -11.33
N ALA A 182 -0.91 -14.79 -10.88
CA ALA A 182 0.02 -15.70 -10.21
C ALA A 182 1.26 -15.99 -11.06
N LEU A 183 1.10 -16.05 -12.39
CA LEU A 183 2.20 -16.32 -13.33
C LEU A 183 2.92 -15.04 -13.77
N LYS A 184 2.20 -13.95 -13.98
CA LYS A 184 2.70 -12.76 -14.68
C LYS A 184 2.94 -11.53 -13.79
N GLU A 185 2.67 -11.58 -12.49
CA GLU A 185 2.87 -10.45 -11.55
C GLU A 185 4.21 -9.75 -11.77
N LYS A 186 5.31 -10.52 -11.81
CA LYS A 186 6.67 -9.97 -11.97
C LYS A 186 6.85 -9.24 -13.29
N ILE A 187 6.36 -9.83 -14.38
CA ILE A 187 6.51 -9.29 -15.74
C ILE A 187 5.70 -8.00 -15.89
N ILE A 188 4.44 -8.02 -15.41
CA ILE A 188 3.54 -6.86 -15.45
C ILE A 188 4.16 -5.70 -14.65
N THR A 189 4.62 -6.00 -13.44
CA THR A 189 5.21 -5.02 -12.53
C THR A 189 6.52 -4.46 -13.10
N GLN A 190 7.41 -5.31 -13.60
CA GLN A 190 8.68 -4.90 -14.19
C GLN A 190 8.48 -3.98 -15.38
N ARG A 191 7.58 -4.34 -16.31
CA ARG A 191 7.28 -3.54 -17.49
C ARG A 191 6.80 -2.13 -17.13
N TYR A 192 5.88 -2.02 -16.17
CA TYR A 192 5.41 -0.74 -15.67
C TYR A 192 6.58 0.11 -15.14
N PHE A 193 7.45 -0.45 -14.31
CA PHE A 193 8.58 0.30 -13.75
C PHE A 193 9.58 0.73 -14.82
N GLU A 194 9.82 -0.08 -15.85
CA GLU A 194 10.67 0.27 -16.98
C GLU A 194 10.07 1.42 -17.81
N GLU A 195 8.78 1.35 -18.15
CA GLU A 195 8.08 2.40 -18.89
C GLU A 195 8.03 3.71 -18.10
N LYS A 196 7.70 3.64 -16.80
CA LYS A 196 7.73 4.77 -15.88
C LYS A 196 9.12 5.40 -15.81
N LYS A 197 10.17 4.59 -15.68
CA LYS A 197 11.56 5.07 -15.65
C LYS A 197 11.94 5.78 -16.96
N ARG A 198 11.55 5.26 -18.13
CA ARG A 198 11.81 5.91 -19.43
C ARG A 198 11.20 7.32 -19.48
N VAL A 199 10.01 7.52 -18.94
CA VAL A 199 9.38 8.85 -18.86
C VAL A 199 10.13 9.77 -17.90
N GLU A 200 10.52 9.26 -16.75
CA GLU A 200 11.29 10.02 -15.74
C GLU A 200 12.68 10.43 -16.23
N ASP A 201 13.36 9.55 -16.99
CA ASP A 201 14.64 9.84 -17.62
C ASP A 201 14.51 10.95 -18.67
N ARG A 202 13.36 11.05 -19.37
CA ARG A 202 13.08 12.17 -20.28
C ARG A 202 12.92 13.48 -19.51
N ILE A 203 12.20 13.49 -18.38
CA ILE A 203 12.10 14.67 -17.52
C ILE A 203 13.49 15.06 -17.01
N TYR A 204 14.29 14.09 -16.56
CA TYR A 204 15.65 14.31 -16.10
C TYR A 204 16.53 14.98 -17.15
N LYS A 205 16.55 14.46 -18.39
CA LYS A 205 17.32 15.04 -19.50
C LYS A 205 16.90 16.47 -19.83
N ILE A 206 15.61 16.80 -19.70
CA ILE A 206 15.14 18.18 -19.89
C ILE A 206 15.67 19.08 -18.77
N MET A 207 15.57 18.62 -17.52
CA MET A 207 16.07 19.36 -16.35
C MET A 207 17.58 19.59 -16.42
N GLU A 208 18.33 18.59 -16.89
CA GLU A 208 19.79 18.65 -17.05
C GLU A 208 20.20 19.66 -18.11
N LYS A 209 19.49 19.69 -19.25
CA LYS A 209 19.71 20.69 -20.30
C LYS A 209 19.39 22.12 -19.84
N LEU A 210 18.39 22.31 -18.98
CA LEU A 210 18.11 23.63 -18.40
C LEU A 210 19.24 24.13 -17.51
N LYS A 211 19.84 23.23 -16.70
CA LYS A 211 20.98 23.57 -15.85
C LYS A 211 22.12 24.19 -16.66
N LEU A 212 22.39 23.65 -17.85
CA LEU A 212 23.47 24.13 -18.73
C LEU A 212 23.18 25.47 -19.41
N LYS A 213 21.91 25.90 -19.48
CA LYS A 213 21.49 27.10 -20.24
C LYS A 213 21.36 28.37 -19.40
N THR A 214 21.30 28.29 -18.08
CA THR A 214 21.06 29.44 -17.20
C THR A 214 21.96 29.35 -15.98
N ALA A 215 23.00 30.19 -15.94
CA ALA A 215 24.06 30.14 -14.93
C ALA A 215 23.55 30.38 -13.50
N ASP A 216 22.60 31.30 -13.28
CA ASP A 216 22.15 31.65 -11.91
C ASP A 216 20.82 30.98 -11.50
N SER A 217 19.75 31.15 -12.28
CA SER A 217 18.41 30.69 -11.89
C SER A 217 18.14 29.20 -12.18
N GLY A 218 18.79 28.63 -13.20
CA GLY A 218 18.66 27.20 -13.52
C GLY A 218 19.48 26.29 -12.63
N GLY A 219 20.66 26.75 -12.19
CA GLY A 219 21.49 26.05 -11.22
C GLY A 219 20.77 25.82 -9.89
N HIS A 220 20.12 26.87 -9.36
CA HIS A 220 19.32 26.76 -8.14
C HIS A 220 18.11 25.81 -8.31
N ARG A 221 17.36 25.95 -9.41
CA ARG A 221 16.19 25.10 -9.72
C ARG A 221 16.57 23.62 -9.85
N TRP A 222 17.65 23.34 -10.58
CA TRP A 222 18.22 22.01 -10.72
C TRP A 222 18.65 21.45 -9.36
N GLY A 223 19.41 22.22 -8.57
CA GLY A 223 19.89 21.78 -7.26
C GLY A 223 18.75 21.43 -6.30
N LYS A 224 17.71 22.28 -6.23
CA LYS A 224 16.52 22.02 -5.41
C LYS A 224 15.80 20.75 -5.87
N TRP A 225 15.55 20.61 -7.17
CA TRP A 225 14.86 19.44 -7.71
C TRP A 225 15.67 18.14 -7.51
N LYS A 226 16.97 18.16 -7.85
CA LYS A 226 17.85 17.00 -7.70
C LYS A 226 17.89 16.51 -6.24
N ARG A 227 17.98 17.42 -5.26
CA ARG A 227 17.90 17.07 -3.83
C ARG A 227 16.58 16.39 -3.46
N CYS A 228 15.45 16.89 -3.95
CA CYS A 228 14.15 16.27 -3.71
C CYS A 228 14.09 14.86 -4.31
N ARG A 229 14.51 14.71 -5.58
CA ARG A 229 14.58 13.40 -6.26
C ARG A 229 15.49 12.42 -5.53
N ASP A 230 16.68 12.85 -5.16
CA ASP A 230 17.68 11.98 -4.50
C ASP A 230 17.18 11.48 -3.14
N ARG A 231 16.41 12.30 -2.40
CA ARG A 231 15.72 11.86 -1.18
C ARG A 231 14.68 10.78 -1.48
N GLU A 232 13.83 10.97 -2.49
CA GLU A 232 12.81 9.98 -2.86
C GLU A 232 13.45 8.65 -3.31
N VAL A 233 14.51 8.72 -4.13
CA VAL A 233 15.28 7.53 -4.56
C VAL A 233 15.94 6.84 -3.36
N ALA A 234 16.50 7.59 -2.41
CA ALA A 234 17.10 7.03 -1.20
C ALA A 234 16.06 6.29 -0.34
N VAL A 235 14.85 6.86 -0.19
CA VAL A 235 13.72 6.20 0.48
C VAL A 235 13.40 4.89 -0.24
N SER A 236 13.11 4.90 -1.54
CA SER A 236 12.77 3.68 -2.30
C SER A 236 13.86 2.60 -2.20
N ARG A 237 15.15 2.97 -2.24
CA ARG A 237 16.27 2.02 -2.05
C ARG A 237 16.28 1.41 -0.65
N LYS A 238 16.04 2.22 0.39
CA LYS A 238 15.93 1.75 1.77
C LYS A 238 14.78 0.74 1.91
N VAL A 239 13.62 1.03 1.31
CA VAL A 239 12.47 0.10 1.33
C VAL A 239 12.81 -1.23 0.67
N GLN A 240 13.40 -1.19 -0.53
CA GLN A 240 13.82 -2.39 -1.24
C GLN A 240 14.83 -3.21 -0.42
N GLY A 241 15.76 -2.54 0.27
CA GLY A 241 16.69 -3.18 1.19
C GLY A 241 15.99 -3.87 2.37
N MET A 242 15.00 -3.21 2.98
CA MET A 242 14.18 -3.78 4.05
C MET A 242 13.39 -5.01 3.58
N LYS A 243 12.74 -4.93 2.41
CA LYS A 243 11.99 -6.05 1.81
C LYS A 243 12.90 -7.25 1.55
N ARG A 244 14.12 -7.02 1.02
CA ARG A 244 15.13 -8.08 0.82
C ARG A 244 15.57 -8.74 2.14
N ARG A 245 15.78 -7.96 3.20
CA ARG A 245 16.13 -8.49 4.53
C ARG A 245 14.99 -9.32 5.14
N LYS A 246 13.75 -8.83 5.10
CA LYS A 246 12.56 -9.57 5.59
C LYS A 246 12.39 -10.90 4.84
N LYS A 247 12.60 -10.91 3.52
CA LYS A 247 12.56 -12.14 2.72
C LYS A 247 13.65 -13.15 3.11
N ARG A 248 14.89 -12.68 3.31
CA ARG A 248 16.00 -13.55 3.77
C ARG A 248 15.76 -14.13 5.15
N SER A 249 15.25 -13.32 6.08
CA SER A 249 14.91 -13.78 7.44
C SER A 249 13.81 -14.85 7.42
N ARG A 250 12.73 -14.66 6.65
CA ARG A 250 11.67 -15.67 6.48
C ARG A 250 12.19 -16.98 5.88
N ALA A 251 13.08 -16.90 4.88
CA ALA A 251 13.69 -18.09 4.29
C ALA A 251 14.52 -18.87 5.33
N CYS A 252 15.35 -18.18 6.11
CA CYS A 252 16.15 -18.80 7.18
C CYS A 252 15.27 -19.41 8.29
N SER A 253 14.15 -18.77 8.66
CA SER A 253 13.20 -19.33 9.62
C SER A 253 12.52 -20.61 9.08
N LEU A 254 12.11 -20.62 7.81
CA LEU A 254 11.52 -21.81 7.17
C LEU A 254 12.51 -22.97 7.05
N GLU A 255 13.78 -22.68 6.75
CA GLU A 255 14.86 -23.67 6.75
C GLU A 255 15.06 -24.28 8.15
N ARG A 256 15.10 -23.45 9.20
CA ARG A 256 15.21 -23.93 10.59
C ARG A 256 14.01 -24.76 11.04
N SER A 257 12.79 -24.39 10.66
CA SER A 257 11.58 -25.18 10.96
C SER A 257 11.62 -26.54 10.26
N ARG A 258 12.06 -26.60 9.00
CA ARG A 258 12.24 -27.87 8.26
C ARG A 258 13.34 -28.74 8.87
N GLU A 259 14.44 -28.15 9.33
CA GLU A 259 15.50 -28.88 10.05
C GLU A 259 15.03 -29.43 11.40
N GLN A 260 14.17 -28.70 12.12
CA GLN A 260 13.58 -29.17 13.38
C GLN A 260 12.55 -30.29 13.16
N GLU A 261 11.69 -30.19 12.15
CA GLU A 261 10.76 -31.26 11.74
C GLU A 261 11.52 -32.51 11.26
N GLY A 262 12.62 -32.32 10.51
CA GLY A 262 13.50 -33.42 10.07
C GLY A 262 14.17 -34.15 11.24
N LYS A 263 14.61 -33.43 12.27
CA LYS A 263 15.20 -34.01 13.49
C LYS A 263 14.15 -34.71 14.37
N GLN A 264 12.92 -34.22 14.43
CA GLN A 264 11.82 -34.89 15.14
C GLN A 264 11.39 -36.20 14.46
N ASN A 265 11.47 -36.28 13.13
CA ASN A 265 11.19 -37.53 12.40
C ASN A 265 12.33 -38.56 12.48
N TRP A 266 13.59 -38.14 12.66
CA TRP A 266 14.72 -39.05 12.88
C TRP A 266 14.76 -39.65 14.29
N GLY A 267 14.10 -39.04 15.28
CA GLY A 267 14.02 -39.55 16.65
C GLY A 267 12.95 -40.64 16.90
N LYS A 268 12.23 -41.08 15.86
CA LYS A 268 11.18 -42.13 15.96
C LYS A 268 11.50 -43.40 15.16
N GLY A 269 12.75 -43.57 14.74
CA GLY A 269 13.18 -44.65 13.84
C GLY A 269 14.46 -45.36 14.26
N SER A 270 14.65 -45.61 15.56
CA SER A 270 15.64 -46.57 16.05
C SER A 270 15.23 -46.95 17.47
N ASP A 271 14.76 -48.18 17.65
CA ASP A 271 14.74 -48.98 18.89
C ASP A 271 13.59 -49.99 18.85
N ARG A 272 13.74 -51.05 18.03
CA ARG A 272 13.10 -52.36 18.25
C ARG A 272 13.97 -53.47 17.63
N GLU A 273 15.04 -53.80 18.34
CA GLU A 273 15.65 -55.14 18.30
C GLU A 273 15.78 -55.61 19.76
N GLY A 274 15.35 -56.85 20.03
CA GLY A 274 15.73 -57.59 21.24
C GLY A 274 14.60 -57.99 22.20
N ASP A 275 14.22 -59.27 22.11
CA ASP A 275 13.84 -60.20 23.18
C ASP A 275 12.63 -59.96 24.08
N VAL A 276 11.58 -60.77 23.87
CA VAL A 276 10.95 -61.53 24.97
C VAL A 276 10.61 -62.95 24.47
N ALA A 277 11.35 -63.93 24.97
CA ALA A 277 10.94 -65.32 25.02
C ALA A 277 10.16 -65.58 26.32
N GLY A 278 9.02 -66.27 26.25
CA GLY A 278 8.34 -66.84 27.41
C GLY A 278 6.81 -66.91 27.31
N GLU A 279 6.27 -68.13 27.43
CA GLU A 279 4.86 -68.52 27.65
C GLU A 279 3.92 -68.55 26.43
N VAL A 280 3.70 -69.69 25.76
CA VAL A 280 3.00 -70.96 26.11
C VAL A 280 1.53 -70.99 25.65
N GLN A 281 1.31 -71.91 24.70
CA GLN A 281 0.11 -72.71 24.39
C GLN A 281 -1.08 -72.16 23.57
N VAL A 282 -1.13 -72.64 22.32
CA VAL A 282 -2.15 -73.55 21.76
C VAL A 282 -3.62 -73.11 21.88
N LYS A 283 -4.21 -72.65 20.76
CA LYS A 283 -5.19 -73.43 19.95
C LYS A 283 -5.71 -72.61 18.76
N LEU A 284 -5.40 -73.10 17.56
CA LEU A 284 -6.25 -72.95 16.39
C LEU A 284 -7.48 -73.86 16.60
N GLU A 285 -8.69 -73.31 16.46
CA GLU A 285 -9.79 -73.92 15.70
C GLU A 285 -11.01 -72.99 15.62
N LYS A 286 -11.45 -72.76 14.37
CA LYS A 286 -12.84 -72.55 13.91
C LYS A 286 -13.61 -71.31 14.41
N LEU A 287 -13.74 -70.31 13.52
CA LEU A 287 -14.98 -69.95 12.81
C LEU A 287 -14.71 -68.84 11.80
#